data_AF-A0A952LS14-F1
#
_entry.id   AF-A0A952LS14-F1
#
_cell.length_a   1.000
_cell.length_b   1.000
_cell.length_c   1.000
_cell.angle_alpha   90.00
_cell.angle_beta   90.00
_cell.angle_gamma   90.00
#
_symmetry.space_group_name_H-M   'P 1'
#
loop_
_entity.id
_entity.type
_entity.pdbx_description
1 polymer ?
#
loop_
_entity_poly.entity_id
_entity_poly.type
_entity_poly.pdbx_seq_one_letter_code
_entity_poly.pdbx_strand_id
1 'polypeptide(L)'
;MRRREISKDFLLGMAGVVVIVGLGMLLQSVADVAGLPTKPPYEDLPVDSLRVLAILAIGVAPMMEEVVFRGLIQTTLYRYFTPWKAICLTAVIFACCHFSYGNLLVAQVYVLMMGILLGILRHRSGSVYPGVLAHTLNNTLVMAGLLAERG
;
A
#
# COMPACT_ATOMS: atom_id res chain seq x y z
N MET A 1 -14.58 13.97 23.34
CA MET A 1 -14.19 12.85 22.45
C MET A 1 -15.33 12.58 21.48
N ARG A 2 -15.13 12.78 20.16
CA ARG A 2 -16.15 12.45 19.15
C ARG A 2 -16.13 10.92 18.97
N ARG A 3 -17.26 10.23 19.19
CA ARG A 3 -17.37 8.77 18.93
C ARG A 3 -16.97 8.54 17.48
N ARG A 4 -15.90 7.77 17.25
CA ARG A 4 -15.54 7.32 15.89
C ARG A 4 -16.60 6.32 15.44
N GLU A 5 -17.16 6.55 14.26
CA GLU A 5 -18.06 5.61 13.62
C GLU A 5 -17.23 4.58 12.86
N ILE A 6 -17.04 3.41 13.46
CA ILE A 6 -16.27 2.29 12.88
C ILE A 6 -16.78 1.93 11.48
N SER A 7 -18.08 2.07 11.23
CA SER A 7 -18.71 1.86 9.93
C SER A 7 -18.13 2.75 8.82
N LYS A 8 -17.86 4.03 9.11
CA LYS A 8 -17.28 4.97 8.14
C LYS A 8 -15.83 4.63 7.81
N ASP A 9 -15.04 4.28 8.83
CA ASP A 9 -13.64 3.86 8.65
C ASP A 9 -13.56 2.59 7.79
N PHE A 10 -14.45 1.62 8.04
CA PHE A 10 -14.56 0.41 7.24
C PHE A 10 -14.92 0.71 5.78
N LEU A 11 -15.97 1.50 5.53
CA LEU A 11 -16.40 1.86 4.17
C LEU A 11 -15.30 2.62 3.40
N LEU A 12 -14.60 3.54 4.07
CA LEU A 12 -13.46 4.24 3.47
C LEU A 12 -12.32 3.28 3.13
N GLY A 13 -12.02 2.32 3.99
CA GLY A 13 -11.02 1.29 3.73
C GLY A 13 -11.38 0.44 2.51
N MET A 14 -12.64 -0.04 2.44
CA MET A 14 -13.14 -0.81 1.30
C MET A 14 -13.12 -0.03 -0.02
N ALA A 15 -13.56 1.24 0.00
CA ALA A 15 -13.44 2.11 -1.16
C ALA A 15 -11.97 2.31 -1.55
N GLY A 16 -11.07 2.44 -0.57
CA GLY A 16 -9.63 2.45 -0.76
C GLY A 16 -9.12 1.22 -1.51
N VAL A 17 -9.54 0.01 -1.12
CA VAL A 17 -9.17 -1.25 -1.80
C VAL A 17 -9.56 -1.20 -3.27
N VAL A 18 -10.81 -0.85 -3.57
CA VAL A 18 -11.30 -0.79 -4.95
C VAL A 18 -10.45 0.15 -5.80
N VAL A 19 -10.09 1.31 -5.26
CA VAL A 19 -9.24 2.27 -5.97
C VAL A 19 -7.80 1.75 -6.14
N ILE A 20 -7.19 1.19 -5.09
CA ILE A 20 -5.81 0.65 -5.18
C ILE A 20 -5.74 -0.48 -6.22
N VAL A 21 -6.67 -1.43 -6.15
CA VAL A 21 -6.71 -2.57 -7.08
C VAL A 21 -6.95 -2.09 -8.51
N GLY A 22 -7.94 -1.22 -8.72
CA GLY A 22 -8.22 -0.67 -10.05
C GLY A 22 -7.04 0.10 -10.65
N LEU A 23 -6.35 0.91 -9.84
CA LEU A 23 -5.13 1.61 -10.27
C LEU A 23 -3.98 0.64 -10.56
N GLY A 24 -3.83 -0.42 -9.78
CA GLY A 24 -2.85 -1.48 -10.03
C GLY A 24 -3.10 -2.21 -11.35
N MET A 25 -4.35 -2.60 -11.61
CA MET A 25 -4.74 -3.24 -12.87
C MET A 25 -4.51 -2.33 -14.07
N LEU A 26 -4.87 -1.04 -13.95
CA LEU A 26 -4.63 -0.05 -15.00
C LEU A 26 -3.12 0.11 -15.27
N LEU A 27 -2.31 0.26 -14.22
CA LEU A 27 -0.86 0.42 -14.35
C LEU A 27 -0.23 -0.82 -14.99
N GLN A 28 -0.65 -2.03 -14.60
CA GLN A 28 -0.22 -3.28 -15.21
C GLN A 28 -0.56 -3.30 -16.70
N SER A 29 -1.80 -2.97 -17.08
CA SER A 29 -2.23 -2.94 -18.48
C SER A 29 -1.42 -1.94 -19.31
N VAL A 30 -1.13 -0.76 -18.75
CA VAL A 30 -0.28 0.24 -19.42
C VAL A 30 1.15 -0.28 -19.59
N ALA A 31 1.70 -0.91 -18.56
CA ALA A 31 3.05 -1.47 -18.60
C ALA A 31 3.16 -2.59 -19.63
N ASP A 32 2.14 -3.46 -19.73
CA ASP A 32 2.09 -4.55 -20.72
C ASP A 32 2.04 -4.02 -22.15
N VAL A 33 1.17 -3.03 -22.43
CA VAL A 33 1.09 -2.36 -23.74
C VAL A 33 2.40 -1.65 -24.10
N ALA A 34 3.07 -1.08 -23.10
CA ALA A 34 4.36 -0.41 -23.27
C ALA A 34 5.57 -1.37 -23.31
N GLY A 35 5.37 -2.68 -23.10
CA GLY A 35 6.44 -3.67 -23.03
C GLY A 35 7.42 -3.45 -21.87
N LEU A 36 6.97 -2.84 -20.78
CA LEU A 36 7.78 -2.59 -19.60
C LEU A 36 7.90 -3.86 -18.74
N PRO A 37 9.04 -4.08 -18.06
CA PRO A 37 9.16 -5.18 -17.13
C PRO A 37 8.22 -4.96 -15.94
N THR A 38 7.39 -5.97 -15.64
CA THR A 38 6.41 -5.95 -14.54
C THR A 38 6.61 -7.07 -13.52
N LYS A 39 7.55 -7.99 -13.80
CA LYS A 39 7.88 -9.14 -12.96
C LYS A 39 8.26 -8.72 -11.53
N PRO A 40 7.47 -9.04 -10.49
CA PRO A 40 7.84 -8.70 -9.12
C PRO A 40 9.15 -9.39 -8.69
N PRO A 41 9.96 -8.72 -7.85
CA PRO A 41 11.28 -9.22 -7.44
C PRO A 41 11.23 -10.51 -6.59
N TYR A 42 10.06 -10.86 -6.05
CA TYR A 42 9.81 -12.05 -5.24
C TYR A 42 9.16 -13.20 -6.02
N GLU A 43 8.89 -13.03 -7.32
CA GLU A 43 8.22 -14.04 -8.15
C GLU A 43 8.99 -15.37 -8.19
N ASP A 44 10.31 -15.30 -8.27
CA ASP A 44 11.20 -16.46 -8.40
C ASP A 44 11.55 -17.13 -7.07
N LEU A 45 11.08 -16.62 -5.93
CA LEU A 45 11.37 -17.23 -4.62
C LEU A 45 10.80 -18.64 -4.53
N PRO A 46 11.43 -19.59 -3.83
CA PRO A 46 10.80 -20.89 -3.52
C PRO A 46 9.42 -20.71 -2.87
N VAL A 47 8.46 -21.61 -3.15
CA VAL A 47 7.08 -21.49 -2.67
C VAL A 47 6.99 -21.35 -1.15
N ASP A 48 7.82 -22.07 -0.39
CA ASP A 48 7.83 -21.96 1.07
C ASP A 48 8.34 -20.59 1.54
N SER A 49 9.38 -20.04 0.90
CA SER A 49 9.84 -18.67 1.16
C SER A 49 8.77 -17.63 0.80
N LEU A 50 8.04 -17.85 -0.29
CA LEU A 50 6.94 -16.98 -0.71
C LEU A 50 5.78 -17.02 0.30
N ARG A 51 5.46 -18.18 0.88
CA ARG A 51 4.46 -18.31 1.96
C ARG A 51 4.86 -17.53 3.20
N VAL A 52 6.13 -17.63 3.61
CA VAL A 52 6.65 -16.84 4.74
C VAL A 52 6.56 -15.35 4.45
N LEU A 53 6.94 -14.91 3.25
CA LEU A 53 6.80 -13.53 2.82
C LEU A 53 5.34 -13.08 2.86
N ALA A 54 4.40 -13.91 2.38
CA ALA A 54 2.97 -13.61 2.40
C ALA A 54 2.44 -13.38 3.81
N ILE A 55 2.82 -14.24 4.77
CA ILE A 55 2.42 -14.09 6.18
C ILE A 55 2.89 -12.73 6.73
N LEU A 56 4.14 -12.35 6.47
CA LEU A 56 4.70 -11.09 6.94
C LEU A 56 4.06 -9.88 6.25
N ALA A 57 3.95 -9.92 4.91
CA ALA A 57 3.43 -8.85 4.07
C ALA A 57 1.93 -8.61 4.27
N ILE A 58 1.16 -9.62 4.69
CA ILE A 58 -0.27 -9.49 4.98
C ILE A 58 -0.50 -9.17 6.46
N GLY A 59 0.14 -9.91 7.38
CA GLY A 59 -0.22 -9.87 8.79
C GLY A 59 0.46 -8.76 9.61
N VAL A 60 1.74 -8.49 9.34
CA VAL A 60 2.56 -7.66 10.24
C VAL A 60 2.93 -6.33 9.58
N ALA A 61 3.44 -6.39 8.35
CA ALA A 61 3.98 -5.23 7.66
C ALA A 61 2.94 -4.09 7.51
N PRO A 62 1.70 -4.33 7.05
CA PRO A 62 0.74 -3.24 6.85
C PRO A 62 0.41 -2.48 8.13
N MET A 63 0.32 -3.19 9.26
CA MET A 63 0.03 -2.56 10.55
C MET A 63 1.20 -1.68 11.02
N MET A 64 2.43 -2.20 10.96
CA MET A 64 3.62 -1.44 11.33
C MET A 64 3.85 -0.25 10.43
N GLU A 65 3.73 -0.44 9.12
CA GLU A 65 3.93 0.61 8.14
C GLU A 65 2.89 1.72 8.27
N GLU A 66 1.60 1.40 8.41
CA GLU A 66 0.59 2.45 8.59
C GLU A 66 0.79 3.23 9.89
N VAL A 67 1.19 2.58 10.98
CA VAL A 67 1.51 3.27 12.24
C VAL A 67 2.72 4.19 12.08
N VAL A 68 3.80 3.73 11.45
CA VAL A 68 5.01 4.53 11.25
C VAL A 68 4.78 5.66 10.25
N PHE A 69 4.31 5.36 9.05
CA PHE A 69 4.19 6.35 7.99
C PHE A 69 3.01 7.30 8.21
N ARG A 70 1.83 6.80 8.60
CA ARG A 70 0.61 7.62 8.71
C ARG A 70 0.36 8.09 10.13
N GLY A 71 0.66 7.24 11.11
CA GLY A 71 0.57 7.56 12.53
C GLY A 71 1.65 8.53 13.00
N LEU A 72 2.91 8.32 12.62
CA LEU A 72 4.04 9.13 13.08
C LEU A 72 4.52 10.15 12.05
N ILE A 73 5.00 9.72 10.88
CA ILE A 73 5.68 10.60 9.89
C ILE A 73 4.70 11.64 9.33
N GLN A 74 3.60 11.22 8.71
CA GLN A 74 2.59 12.11 8.13
C GLN A 74 1.99 13.04 9.17
N THR A 75 1.72 12.52 10.37
CA THR A 75 1.16 13.32 11.48
C THR A 75 2.16 14.38 11.96
N THR A 76 3.46 14.07 11.95
CA THR A 76 4.52 15.05 12.24
C THR A 76 4.60 16.12 11.15
N LEU A 77 4.55 15.70 9.88
CA LEU A 77 4.63 16.62 8.74
C LEU A 77 3.46 17.60 8.66
N TYR A 78 2.27 17.24 9.18
CA TYR A 78 1.14 18.17 9.28
C TYR A 78 1.42 19.41 10.15
N ARG A 79 2.44 19.37 11.02
CA ARG A 79 2.84 20.53 11.84
C ARG A 79 3.59 21.60 11.03
N TYR A 80 4.16 21.21 9.89
CA TYR A 80 5.07 22.05 9.11
C TYR A 80 4.55 22.31 7.68
N PHE A 81 3.65 21.48 7.18
CA PHE A 81 3.22 21.49 5.79
C PHE A 81 1.69 21.40 5.65
N THR A 82 1.19 21.82 4.48
CA THR A 82 -0.21 21.63 4.12
C THR A 82 -0.55 20.14 4.04
N PRO A 83 -1.82 19.74 4.20
CA PRO A 83 -2.19 18.33 4.20
C PRO A 83 -1.70 17.56 2.97
N TRP A 84 -1.82 18.15 1.78
CA TRP A 84 -1.34 17.53 0.55
C TRP A 84 0.18 17.38 0.50
N LYS A 85 0.94 18.39 0.94
CA LYS A 85 2.41 18.29 1.00
C LYS A 85 2.85 17.19 1.98
N ALA A 86 2.22 17.09 3.15
CA ALA A 86 2.51 16.03 4.11
C ALA A 86 2.19 14.63 3.56
N ILE A 87 1.07 14.48 2.85
CA ILE A 87 0.70 13.22 2.17
C ILE A 87 1.74 12.84 1.12
N CYS A 88 2.06 13.74 0.20
CA CYS A 88 3.00 13.46 -0.89
C CYS A 88 4.41 13.15 -0.36
N LEU A 89 4.93 13.94 0.60
CA LEU A 89 6.25 13.68 1.19
C LEU A 89 6.30 12.34 1.91
N THR A 90 5.27 12.00 2.68
CA THR A 90 5.20 10.68 3.34
C THR A 90 5.17 9.55 2.31
N ALA A 91 4.40 9.70 1.23
CA ALA A 91 4.29 8.70 0.17
C ALA A 91 5.63 8.52 -0.58
N VAL A 92 6.39 9.59 -0.81
CA VAL A 92 7.73 9.51 -1.39
C VAL A 92 8.69 8.78 -0.45
N ILE A 93 8.71 9.12 0.84
CA ILE A 93 9.55 8.41 1.83
C ILE A 93 9.18 6.92 1.87
N PHE A 94 7.88 6.62 1.87
CA PHE A 94 7.36 5.25 1.83
C PHE A 94 7.86 4.48 0.60
N ALA A 95 7.74 5.06 -0.59
CA ALA A 95 8.24 4.45 -1.82
C ALA A 95 9.77 4.29 -1.81
N CYS A 96 10.52 5.28 -1.31
CA CYS A 96 11.97 5.18 -1.17
C CYS A 96 12.40 3.98 -0.30
N CYS A 97 11.69 3.69 0.80
CA CYS A 97 11.97 2.52 1.64
C CYS A 97 11.72 1.19 0.91
N HIS A 98 10.85 1.16 -0.10
CA HIS A 98 10.51 -0.03 -0.87
C HIS A 98 11.55 -0.39 -1.94
N PHE A 99 12.50 0.49 -2.26
CA PHE A 99 13.61 0.14 -3.16
C PHE A 99 14.47 -1.00 -2.61
N SER A 100 14.46 -1.22 -1.29
CA SER A 100 15.16 -2.34 -0.65
C SER A 100 14.64 -3.72 -1.07
N TYR A 101 13.38 -3.81 -1.53
CA TYR A 101 12.77 -5.05 -2.01
C TYR A 101 12.93 -5.26 -3.52
N GLY A 102 13.47 -4.26 -4.25
CA GLY A 102 13.68 -4.29 -5.69
C GLY A 102 13.58 -2.91 -6.32
N ASN A 103 14.22 -2.72 -7.48
CA ASN A 103 14.33 -1.44 -8.20
C ASN A 103 13.47 -1.38 -9.48
N LEU A 104 12.39 -2.16 -9.54
CA LEU A 104 11.49 -2.15 -10.70
C LEU A 104 10.65 -0.87 -10.73
N LEU A 105 10.81 -0.08 -11.79
CA LEU A 105 10.15 1.23 -11.91
C LEU A 105 8.62 1.15 -11.78
N VAL A 106 7.99 0.18 -12.45
CA VAL A 106 6.52 0.00 -12.42
C VAL A 106 6.05 -0.28 -10.99
N ALA A 107 6.76 -1.14 -10.25
CA ALA A 107 6.45 -1.43 -8.85
C ALA A 107 6.61 -0.17 -7.96
N GLN A 108 7.63 0.65 -8.19
CA GLN A 108 7.83 1.88 -7.42
C GLN A 108 6.74 2.93 -7.70
N VAL A 109 6.28 3.05 -8.94
CA VAL A 109 5.14 3.89 -9.30
C VAL A 109 3.87 3.41 -8.57
N TYR A 110 3.64 2.09 -8.56
CA TYR A 110 2.52 1.50 -7.83
C TYR A 110 2.58 1.80 -6.33
N VAL A 111 3.73 1.57 -5.69
CA VAL A 111 3.95 1.83 -4.26
C VAL A 111 3.74 3.31 -3.93
N LEU A 112 4.19 4.24 -4.78
CA LEU A 112 3.97 5.67 -4.60
C LEU A 112 2.48 6.04 -4.68
N MET A 113 1.76 5.52 -5.67
CA MET A 113 0.32 5.74 -5.84
C MET A 113 -0.48 5.22 -4.65
N MET A 114 -0.17 3.99 -4.22
CA MET A 114 -0.73 3.40 -3.01
C MET A 114 -0.38 4.26 -1.78
N GLY A 115 0.86 4.72 -1.69
CA GLY A 115 1.35 5.57 -0.62
C GLY A 115 0.52 6.85 -0.44
N ILE A 116 0.20 7.52 -1.55
CA ILE A 116 -0.65 8.71 -1.61
C ILE A 116 -2.07 8.38 -1.16
N LEU A 117 -2.66 7.31 -1.67
CA LEU A 117 -4.04 6.93 -1.35
C LEU A 117 -4.20 6.58 0.14
N LEU A 118 -3.27 5.82 0.72
CA LEU A 118 -3.25 5.53 2.16
C LEU A 118 -3.11 6.83 2.97
N GLY A 119 -2.31 7.79 2.50
CA GLY A 119 -2.21 9.12 3.11
C GLY A 119 -3.53 9.91 3.03
N ILE A 120 -4.29 9.81 1.94
CA ILE A 120 -5.63 10.40 1.79
C ILE A 120 -6.61 9.75 2.76
N LEU A 121 -6.60 8.42 2.88
CA LEU A 121 -7.45 7.69 3.84
C LEU A 121 -7.17 8.13 5.28
N ARG A 122 -5.89 8.26 5.64
CA ARG A 122 -5.46 8.82 6.93
C ARG A 122 -6.00 10.24 7.13
N HIS A 123 -5.88 11.10 6.12
CA HIS A 123 -6.33 12.48 6.21
C HIS A 123 -7.86 12.59 6.40
N ARG A 124 -8.63 11.80 5.64
CA ARG A 124 -10.10 11.84 5.67
C ARG A 124 -10.69 11.24 6.94
N SER A 125 -10.12 10.14 7.43
CA SER A 125 -10.63 9.43 8.61
C SER A 125 -10.05 9.96 9.93
N GLY A 126 -8.87 10.59 9.89
CA GLY A 126 -8.06 10.86 11.08
C GLY A 126 -7.56 9.58 11.77
N SER A 127 -7.67 8.42 11.12
CA SER A 127 -7.45 7.07 11.63
C SER A 127 -6.42 6.34 10.75
N VAL A 128 -5.70 5.37 11.31
CA VAL A 128 -4.83 4.49 10.50
C VAL A 128 -5.59 3.24 10.05
N TYR A 129 -6.72 2.89 10.70
CA TYR A 129 -7.46 1.66 10.43
C TYR A 129 -7.94 1.51 8.98
N PRO A 130 -8.48 2.54 8.31
CA PRO A 130 -8.88 2.40 6.90
C PRO A 130 -7.69 2.07 5.99
N GLY A 131 -6.53 2.68 6.28
CA GLY A 131 -5.27 2.40 5.58
C GLY A 131 -4.78 0.98 5.84
N VAL A 132 -4.78 0.53 7.09
CA VAL A 132 -4.38 -0.85 7.45
C VAL A 132 -5.26 -1.87 6.73
N LEU A 133 -6.58 -1.66 6.74
CA LEU A 133 -7.53 -2.54 6.04
C LEU A 133 -7.24 -2.58 4.54
N ALA A 134 -7.12 -1.40 3.92
CA ALA A 134 -6.89 -1.31 2.48
C ALA A 134 -5.55 -1.94 2.06
N HIS A 135 -4.50 -1.68 2.83
CA HIS A 135 -3.16 -2.21 2.61
C HIS A 135 -3.11 -3.74 2.78
N THR A 136 -3.68 -4.26 3.88
CA THR A 136 -3.73 -5.70 4.15
C THR A 136 -4.48 -6.44 3.04
N LEU A 137 -5.65 -5.94 2.63
CA LEU A 137 -6.45 -6.58 1.59
C LEU A 137 -5.75 -6.52 0.23
N ASN A 138 -5.09 -5.40 -0.09
CA ASN A 138 -4.30 -5.30 -1.30
C ASN A 138 -3.17 -6.35 -1.34
N ASN A 139 -2.39 -6.44 -0.26
CA ASN A 139 -1.29 -7.42 -0.16
C ASN A 139 -1.83 -8.85 -0.19
N THR A 140 -3.01 -9.09 0.40
CA THR A 140 -3.67 -10.40 0.35
C THR A 140 -4.00 -10.78 -1.08
N LEU A 141 -4.60 -9.89 -1.86
CA LEU A 141 -4.96 -10.17 -3.26
C LEU A 141 -3.73 -10.47 -4.12
N VAL A 142 -2.67 -9.67 -3.97
CA VAL A 142 -1.41 -9.87 -4.72
C VAL A 142 -0.76 -11.20 -4.34
N MET A 143 -0.55 -11.47 -3.06
CA MET A 143 0.15 -12.69 -2.61
C MET A 143 -0.69 -13.95 -2.85
N ALA A 144 -2.02 -13.88 -2.70
CA ALA A 144 -2.90 -15.01 -2.97
C ALA A 144 -2.92 -15.36 -4.46
N GLY A 145 -2.96 -14.37 -5.36
CA GLY A 145 -2.87 -14.60 -6.80
C GLY A 145 -1.58 -15.31 -7.18
N LEU A 146 -0.44 -14.78 -6.71
CA LEU A 146 0.88 -15.35 -6.99
C LEU A 146 1.04 -16.78 -6.41
N LEU A 147 0.48 -17.06 -5.24
CA LEU A 147 0.51 -18.40 -4.66
C LEU A 147 -0.41 -19.38 -5.40
N ALA A 148 -1.56 -18.93 -5.90
CA ALA A 148 -2.50 -19.77 -6.65
C ALA A 148 -1.94 -20.21 -8.01
N GLU A 149 -1.08 -19.40 -8.63
CA GLU A 149 -0.39 -19.76 -9.88
C GLU A 149 0.75 -20.78 -9.66
N ARG A 150 1.17 -21.01 -8.41
CA ARG A 150 2.37 -21.77 -8.05
C ARG A 150 2.10 -22.97 -7.13
N GLY A 151 0.83 -23.27 -6.85
CA GLY A 151 0.37 -24.28 -5.89
C GLY A 151 -0.49 -25.35 -6.54
#